data_AF-A0A0H4L0I2-F1
#
_entry.id   AF-A0A0H4L0I2-F1
#
_cell.length_a   1.000
_cell.length_b   1.000
_cell.length_c   1.000
_cell.angle_alpha   90.00
_cell.angle_beta   90.00
_cell.angle_gamma   90.00
#
_symmetry.space_group_name_H-M   'P 1'
#
loop_
_entity.id
_entity.type
_entity.pdbx_description
1 polymer ?
#
loop_
_entity_poly.entity_id
_entity_poly.type
_entity_poly.pdbx_seq_one_letter_code
_entity_poly.pdbx_strand_id
1 'polypeptide(L)'
;METMQAFSEEMDSATKEVEHLVLAFQYIRDITNKGNKSMEDSVQEMSSIYNIVQLCYKEIQSLDKSSEQITQLTDFIKEIAEQTNLLALNAAIEAARAGEYGKGFSVVAEEVRKLSQQIESALGDITGITTEIQTKAKDVLQGLEFGYETVEKGTTLIEATGQGFQHINERMEKGIITIEKISRSIYHLKEQNVHVKSTFDQVALSSDKMTNRTSQTLQSVQVQDSEIETILKRIENLSNNADDLAFLVEKFNLMKDKKEE
;
A
#
# COMPACT_ATOMS: atom_id res chain seq x y z
N MET A 1 30.16 5.86 -32.97
CA MET A 1 30.22 6.85 -31.87
C MET A 1 28.83 7.36 -31.50
N GLU A 2 27.97 7.73 -32.46
CA GLU A 2 26.58 8.17 -32.19
C GLU A 2 25.79 7.18 -31.32
N THR A 3 25.89 5.88 -31.58
CA THR A 3 25.20 4.84 -30.79
C THR A 3 25.66 4.75 -29.33
N MET A 4 26.93 5.05 -29.05
CA MET A 4 27.47 5.05 -27.67
C MET A 4 27.08 6.33 -26.92
N GLN A 5 27.00 7.45 -27.63
CA GLN A 5 26.50 8.70 -27.06
C GLN A 5 25.02 8.57 -26.71
N ALA A 6 24.20 8.03 -27.62
CA ALA A 6 22.79 7.74 -27.36
C ALA A 6 22.61 6.80 -26.15
N PHE A 7 23.42 5.74 -26.02
CA PHE A 7 23.37 4.86 -24.86
C PHE A 7 23.73 5.59 -23.55
N SER A 8 24.73 6.47 -23.56
CA SER A 8 25.08 7.27 -22.37
C SER A 8 23.95 8.21 -21.96
N GLU A 9 23.28 8.85 -22.93
CA GLU A 9 22.12 9.70 -22.69
C GLU A 9 20.94 8.90 -22.11
N GLU A 10 20.71 7.68 -22.60
CA GLU A 10 19.69 6.77 -22.09
C GLU A 10 19.99 6.32 -20.65
N MET A 11 21.26 6.01 -20.32
CA MET A 11 21.66 5.69 -18.94
C MET A 11 21.53 6.88 -17.98
N ASP A 12 21.81 8.10 -18.44
CA ASP A 12 21.59 9.31 -17.64
C ASP A 12 20.10 9.57 -17.41
N SER A 13 19.25 9.30 -18.40
CA SER A 13 17.78 9.33 -18.24
C SER A 13 17.31 8.29 -17.23
N ALA A 14 17.77 7.04 -17.35
CA ALA A 14 17.43 5.96 -16.41
C ALA A 14 17.86 6.27 -14.97
N THR A 15 18.99 6.96 -14.79
CA THR A 15 19.46 7.42 -13.47
C THR A 15 18.46 8.40 -12.84
N LYS A 16 17.99 9.39 -13.62
CA LYS A 16 16.98 10.36 -13.16
C LYS A 16 15.66 9.68 -12.82
N GLU A 17 15.21 8.73 -13.63
CA GLU A 17 13.99 7.95 -13.34
C GLU A 17 14.09 7.19 -12.02
N VAL A 18 15.25 6.60 -11.74
CA VAL A 18 15.53 5.95 -10.46
C VAL A 18 15.46 6.94 -9.29
N GLU A 19 16.03 8.13 -9.42
CA GLU A 19 15.91 9.18 -8.39
C GLU A 19 14.46 9.57 -8.13
N HIS A 20 13.65 9.73 -9.19
CA HIS A 20 12.22 10.00 -9.08
C HIS A 20 11.46 8.85 -8.39
N LEU A 21 11.80 7.60 -8.69
CA LEU A 21 11.23 6.43 -8.03
C LEU A 21 11.56 6.41 -6.54
N VAL A 22 12.80 6.73 -6.13
CA VAL A 22 13.17 6.81 -4.71
C VAL A 22 12.30 7.84 -3.99
N LEU A 23 12.13 9.04 -4.57
CA LEU A 23 11.30 10.09 -3.98
C LEU A 23 9.82 9.66 -3.88
N ALA A 24 9.27 9.04 -4.92
CA ALA A 24 7.91 8.52 -4.91
C ALA A 24 7.71 7.47 -3.82
N PHE A 25 8.69 6.56 -3.64
CA PHE A 25 8.64 5.54 -2.61
C PHE A 25 8.73 6.11 -1.20
N GLN A 26 9.57 7.13 -0.99
CA GLN A 26 9.65 7.84 0.28
C GLN A 26 8.35 8.57 0.61
N TYR A 27 7.73 9.22 -0.38
CA TYR A 27 6.44 9.88 -0.22
C TYR A 27 5.32 8.88 0.14
N ILE A 28 5.23 7.77 -0.59
CA ILE A 28 4.25 6.72 -0.28
C ILE A 28 4.47 6.15 1.13
N ARG A 29 5.72 5.93 1.55
CA ARG A 29 6.02 5.49 2.92
C ARG A 29 5.55 6.49 3.98
N ASP A 30 5.72 7.80 3.74
CA ASP A 30 5.26 8.84 4.66
C ASP A 30 3.72 8.82 4.81
N ILE A 31 2.99 8.78 3.68
CA ILE A 31 1.51 8.72 3.73
C ILE A 31 1.02 7.43 4.37
N THR A 32 1.68 6.30 4.13
CA THR A 32 1.33 5.01 4.74
C THR A 32 1.59 5.01 6.25
N ASN A 33 2.70 5.60 6.71
CA ASN A 33 2.97 5.76 8.13
C ASN A 33 1.95 6.66 8.83
N LYS A 34 1.59 7.78 8.20
CA LYS A 34 0.51 8.65 8.70
C LYS A 34 -0.82 7.91 8.74
N GLY A 35 -1.14 7.15 7.69
CA GLY A 35 -2.33 6.30 7.63
C GLY A 35 -2.37 5.28 8.76
N ASN A 36 -1.27 4.57 9.01
CA ASN A 36 -1.17 3.61 10.11
C ASN A 36 -1.34 4.30 11.48
N LYS A 37 -0.73 5.48 11.68
CA LYS A 37 -0.90 6.25 12.91
C LYS A 37 -2.35 6.69 13.11
N SER A 38 -3.03 7.14 12.06
CA SER A 38 -4.46 7.48 12.12
C SER A 38 -5.34 6.27 12.44
N MET A 39 -4.99 5.07 11.98
CA MET A 39 -5.69 3.84 12.36
C MET A 39 -5.47 3.51 13.85
N GLU A 40 -4.24 3.61 14.35
CA GLU A 40 -3.95 3.43 15.79
C GLU A 40 -4.76 4.40 16.66
N ASP A 41 -4.80 5.68 16.27
CA ASP A 41 -5.56 6.70 16.98
C ASP A 41 -7.07 6.39 16.92
N SER A 42 -7.56 5.89 15.78
CA SER A 42 -8.96 5.45 15.61
C SER A 42 -9.33 4.25 16.49
N VAL A 43 -8.41 3.30 16.72
CA VAL A 43 -8.61 2.20 17.69
C VAL A 43 -8.77 2.75 19.11
N GLN A 44 -7.94 3.73 19.49
CA GLN A 44 -8.02 4.37 20.80
C GLN A 44 -9.36 5.13 20.99
N GLU A 45 -9.82 5.82 19.95
CA GLU A 45 -11.14 6.47 19.96
C GLU A 45 -12.28 5.45 20.06
N MET A 46 -12.23 4.32 19.34
CA MET A 46 -13.23 3.26 19.48
C MET A 46 -13.25 2.66 20.89
N SER A 47 -12.10 2.49 21.52
CA SER A 47 -12.01 2.07 22.93
C SER A 47 -12.66 3.08 23.88
N SER A 48 -12.49 4.38 23.60
CA SER A 48 -13.13 5.45 24.37
C SER A 48 -14.65 5.44 24.19
N ILE A 49 -15.13 5.26 22.95
CA ILE A 49 -16.57 5.10 22.65
C ILE A 49 -17.14 3.88 23.36
N TYR A 50 -16.45 2.74 23.34
CA TYR A 50 -16.85 1.53 24.05
C TYR A 50 -17.09 1.80 25.55
N ASN A 51 -16.17 2.51 26.20
CA ASN A 51 -16.30 2.88 27.61
C ASN A 51 -17.49 3.82 27.86
N ILE A 52 -17.73 4.79 26.97
CA ILE A 52 -18.87 5.70 27.07
C ILE A 52 -20.19 4.93 26.94
N VAL A 53 -20.31 4.03 25.96
CA VAL A 53 -21.49 3.17 25.78
C VAL A 53 -21.72 2.32 27.04
N GLN A 54 -20.65 1.81 27.66
CA GLN A 54 -20.74 1.05 28.90
C GLN A 54 -21.21 1.87 30.09
N LEU A 55 -20.76 3.12 30.21
CA LEU A 55 -21.25 4.02 31.24
C LEU A 55 -22.73 4.34 31.03
N CYS A 56 -23.13 4.67 29.79
CA CYS A 56 -24.54 4.91 29.45
C CYS A 56 -25.42 3.70 29.78
N TYR A 57 -24.96 2.48 29.47
CA TYR A 57 -25.70 1.26 29.79
C TYR A 57 -25.96 1.12 31.29
N LYS A 58 -24.94 1.36 32.13
CA LYS A 58 -25.07 1.29 33.59
C LYS A 58 -26.03 2.36 34.14
N GLU A 59 -25.96 3.58 33.63
CA GLU A 59 -26.85 4.67 34.06
C GLU A 59 -28.31 4.38 33.70
N ILE A 60 -28.58 3.88 32.49
CA ILE A 60 -29.94 3.52 32.08
C ILE A 60 -30.46 2.30 32.86
N GLN A 61 -29.61 1.33 33.17
CA GLN A 61 -29.97 0.21 34.04
C GLN A 61 -30.33 0.69 35.46
N SER A 62 -29.61 1.68 36.00
CA SER A 62 -29.94 2.30 37.28
C SER A 62 -31.27 3.06 37.22
N LEU A 63 -31.57 3.73 36.10
CA LEU A 63 -32.85 4.41 35.87
C LEU A 63 -34.02 3.42 35.82
N ASP A 64 -33.86 2.29 35.13
CA ASP A 64 -34.88 1.23 35.05
C ASP A 64 -35.21 0.69 36.44
N LYS A 65 -34.17 0.37 37.24
CA LYS A 65 -34.33 -0.08 38.63
C LYS A 65 -34.98 0.97 39.52
N SER A 66 -34.61 2.24 39.38
CA SER A 66 -35.21 3.34 40.15
C SER A 66 -36.70 3.49 39.78
N SER A 67 -37.04 3.32 38.51
CA SER A 67 -38.43 3.38 38.05
C SER A 67 -39.25 2.19 38.59
N GLU A 68 -38.67 1.00 38.67
CA GLU A 68 -39.30 -0.16 39.32
C GLU A 68 -39.58 0.08 40.81
N GLN A 69 -38.64 0.71 41.53
CA GLN A 69 -38.84 1.09 42.92
C GLN A 69 -39.97 2.12 43.10
N ILE A 70 -40.09 3.09 42.18
CA ILE A 70 -41.21 4.05 42.21
C ILE A 70 -42.53 3.34 41.96
N THR A 71 -42.60 2.40 41.01
CA THR A 71 -43.81 1.61 40.77
C THR A 71 -44.23 0.84 42.03
N GLN A 72 -43.31 0.14 42.69
CA GLN A 72 -43.58 -0.57 43.96
C GLN A 72 -44.09 0.36 45.06
N LEU A 73 -43.51 1.56 45.18
CA LEU A 73 -43.97 2.56 46.14
C LEU A 73 -45.37 3.08 45.79
N THR A 74 -45.63 3.32 44.51
CA THR A 74 -46.93 3.80 44.00
C THR A 74 -48.03 2.77 44.27
N ASP A 75 -47.75 1.48 44.06
CA ASP A 75 -48.65 0.38 44.39
C ASP A 75 -48.94 0.32 45.90
N PHE A 76 -47.92 0.46 46.74
CA PHE A 76 -48.11 0.50 48.20
C PHE A 76 -48.95 1.70 48.66
N ILE A 77 -48.74 2.90 48.09
CA ILE A 77 -49.57 4.08 48.43
C ILE A 77 -51.00 3.87 47.93
N LYS A 78 -51.19 3.19 46.79
CA LYS A 78 -52.52 2.86 46.27
C LYS A 78 -53.27 1.96 47.25
N GLU A 79 -52.62 0.93 47.79
CA GLU A 79 -53.22 0.09 48.85
C GLU A 79 -53.61 0.91 50.08
N ILE A 80 -52.79 1.88 50.50
CA ILE A 80 -53.11 2.79 51.62
C ILE A 80 -54.32 3.67 51.27
N ALA A 81 -54.39 4.21 50.06
CA ALA A 81 -55.50 5.04 49.61
C ALA A 81 -56.82 4.26 49.56
N GLU A 82 -56.79 3.01 49.06
CA GLU A 82 -57.95 2.11 49.05
C GLU A 82 -58.42 1.76 50.47
N GLN A 83 -57.48 1.49 51.40
CA GLN A 83 -57.81 1.27 52.82
C GLN A 83 -58.38 2.53 53.48
N THR A 84 -57.84 3.70 53.18
CA THR A 84 -58.31 4.98 53.72
C THR A 84 -59.70 5.31 53.19
N ASN A 85 -59.97 5.03 51.92
CA ASN A 85 -61.27 5.15 51.29
C ASN A 85 -62.31 4.22 51.97
N LEU A 86 -61.94 2.97 52.25
CA LEU A 86 -62.79 2.03 53.00
C LEU A 86 -63.04 2.47 54.45
N LEU A 87 -62.02 2.97 55.14
CA LEU A 87 -62.13 3.53 56.49
C LEU A 87 -63.07 4.74 56.52
N ALA A 88 -62.92 5.65 55.57
CA ALA A 88 -63.77 6.83 55.41
C ALA A 88 -65.23 6.45 55.11
N LEU A 89 -65.45 5.45 54.25
CA LEU A 89 -66.78 4.91 53.98
C LEU A 89 -67.43 4.34 55.24
N ASN A 90 -66.70 3.54 56.02
CA ASN A 90 -67.21 3.00 57.29
C ASN A 90 -67.53 4.11 58.30
N ALA A 91 -66.69 5.15 58.38
CA ALA A 91 -66.95 6.31 59.23
C ALA A 91 -68.18 7.11 58.78
N ALA A 92 -68.39 7.26 57.46
CA ALA A 92 -69.58 7.92 56.92
C ALA A 92 -70.86 7.15 57.25
N ILE A 93 -70.82 5.81 57.16
CA ILE A 93 -71.94 4.92 57.54
C ILE A 93 -72.28 5.08 59.03
N GLU A 94 -71.27 5.03 59.91
CA GLU A 94 -71.50 5.12 61.36
C GLU A 94 -71.93 6.53 61.79
N ALA A 95 -71.42 7.57 61.11
CA ALA A 95 -71.88 8.95 61.30
C ALA A 95 -73.36 9.13 60.89
N ALA A 96 -73.79 8.50 59.78
CA ALA A 96 -75.20 8.48 59.39
C ALA A 96 -76.07 7.74 60.43
N ARG A 97 -75.52 6.66 61.03
CA ARG A 97 -76.20 5.87 62.07
C ARG A 97 -76.41 6.63 63.38
N ALA A 98 -75.49 7.54 63.72
CA ALA A 98 -75.59 8.42 64.90
C ALA A 98 -76.61 9.59 64.72
N GLY A 99 -77.21 9.74 63.54
CA GLY A 99 -78.24 10.73 63.27
C GLY A 99 -77.75 12.18 63.41
N GLU A 100 -78.50 13.02 64.13
CA GLU A 100 -78.16 14.45 64.34
C GLU A 100 -76.78 14.65 64.99
N TYR A 101 -76.36 13.74 65.88
CA TYR A 101 -75.07 13.84 66.58
C TYR A 101 -73.87 13.49 65.68
N GLY A 102 -74.09 12.83 64.54
CA GLY A 102 -73.05 12.41 63.60
C GLY A 102 -72.82 13.35 62.42
N LYS A 103 -73.62 14.41 62.25
CA LYS A 103 -73.55 15.31 61.08
C LYS A 103 -72.16 15.90 60.83
N GLY A 104 -71.47 16.35 61.87
CA GLY A 104 -70.11 16.88 61.75
C GLY A 104 -69.08 15.83 61.31
N PHE A 105 -69.18 14.61 61.84
CA PHE A 105 -68.32 13.49 61.46
C PHE A 105 -68.60 12.99 60.04
N SER A 106 -69.85 13.03 59.59
CA SER A 106 -70.22 12.63 58.22
C SER A 106 -69.56 13.52 57.15
N VAL A 107 -69.47 14.84 57.39
CA VAL A 107 -68.80 15.78 56.48
C VAL A 107 -67.30 15.48 56.40
N VAL A 108 -66.66 15.23 57.54
CA VAL A 108 -65.22 14.88 57.57
C VAL A 108 -64.97 13.56 56.86
N ALA A 109 -65.81 12.55 57.09
CA ALA A 109 -65.68 11.25 56.44
C ALA A 109 -65.81 11.34 54.92
N GLU A 110 -66.75 12.14 54.38
CA GLU A 110 -66.89 12.33 52.94
C GLU A 110 -65.69 13.09 52.34
N GLU A 111 -65.13 14.08 53.05
CA GLU A 111 -63.95 14.80 52.57
C GLU A 111 -62.71 13.90 52.54
N VAL A 112 -62.51 13.04 53.55
CA VAL A 112 -61.44 12.03 53.55
C VAL A 112 -61.62 11.02 52.42
N ARG A 113 -62.87 10.59 52.15
CA ARG A 113 -63.20 9.70 51.05
C ARG A 113 -62.83 10.31 49.70
N LYS A 114 -63.22 11.56 49.48
CA LYS A 114 -62.91 12.33 48.27
C LYS A 114 -61.40 12.53 48.10
N LEU A 115 -60.68 12.83 49.18
CA LEU A 115 -59.22 12.97 49.16
C LEU A 115 -58.54 11.64 48.78
N SER A 116 -59.02 10.52 49.31
CA SER A 116 -58.50 9.18 48.99
C SER A 116 -58.69 8.84 47.50
N GLN A 117 -59.86 9.14 46.93
CA GLN A 117 -60.12 8.95 45.49
C GLN A 117 -59.25 9.86 44.61
N GLN A 118 -58.98 11.10 45.05
CA GLN A 118 -58.05 12.00 44.34
C GLN A 118 -56.62 11.45 44.36
N ILE A 119 -56.18 10.85 45.48
CA ILE A 119 -54.89 10.19 45.59
C ILE A 119 -54.82 8.99 44.62
N GLU A 120 -55.84 8.12 44.60
CA GLU A 120 -55.89 6.98 43.67
C GLU A 120 -55.75 7.41 42.21
N SER A 121 -56.45 8.49 41.81
CA SER A 121 -56.34 9.04 40.45
C SER A 121 -54.92 9.53 40.14
N ALA A 122 -54.32 10.30 41.06
CA ALA A 122 -52.97 10.83 40.87
C ALA A 122 -51.90 9.73 40.81
N LEU A 123 -52.08 8.64 41.59
CA LEU A 123 -51.20 7.47 41.52
C LEU A 123 -51.31 6.77 40.17
N GLY A 124 -52.50 6.69 39.58
CA GLY A 124 -52.70 6.16 38.23
C GLY A 124 -51.88 6.93 37.17
N ASP A 125 -51.86 8.26 37.25
CA ASP A 125 -51.05 9.09 36.37
C ASP A 125 -49.55 8.85 36.57
N ILE A 126 -49.10 8.71 37.84
CA ILE A 126 -47.71 8.39 38.17
C ILE A 126 -47.31 7.02 37.60
N THR A 127 -48.14 5.98 37.76
CA THR A 127 -47.91 4.65 37.18
C THR A 127 -47.78 4.70 35.66
N GLY A 128 -48.59 5.52 34.99
CA GLY A 128 -48.50 5.74 33.55
C GLY A 128 -47.14 6.30 33.14
N ILE A 129 -46.68 7.35 33.84
CA ILE A 129 -45.39 8.00 33.59
C ILE A 129 -44.23 7.03 33.87
N THR A 130 -44.24 6.29 34.98
CA THR A 130 -43.14 5.36 35.30
C THR A 130 -43.07 4.20 34.31
N THR A 131 -44.21 3.69 33.85
CA THR A 131 -44.26 2.65 32.81
C THR A 131 -43.69 3.16 31.48
N GLU A 132 -43.98 4.40 31.11
CA GLU A 132 -43.40 5.02 29.92
C GLU A 132 -41.86 5.16 30.06
N ILE A 133 -41.37 5.58 31.22
CA ILE A 133 -39.93 5.68 31.51
C ILE A 133 -39.25 4.31 31.40
N GLN A 134 -39.84 3.25 31.99
CA GLN A 134 -39.30 1.89 31.90
C GLN A 134 -39.26 1.37 30.45
N THR A 135 -40.31 1.64 29.68
CA THR A 135 -40.36 1.25 28.26
C THR A 135 -39.24 1.93 27.47
N LYS A 136 -39.09 3.25 27.64
CA LYS A 136 -38.01 4.01 26.99
C LYS A 136 -36.62 3.56 27.45
N ALA A 137 -36.44 3.22 28.74
CA ALA A 137 -35.19 2.70 29.26
C ALA A 137 -34.81 1.39 28.56
N LYS A 138 -35.76 0.46 28.39
CA LYS A 138 -35.55 -0.80 27.66
C LYS A 138 -35.18 -0.57 26.19
N ASP A 139 -35.87 0.33 25.51
CA ASP A 139 -35.56 0.68 24.11
C ASP A 139 -34.13 1.24 23.99
N VAL A 140 -33.72 2.10 24.92
CA VAL A 140 -32.35 2.65 24.96
C VAL A 140 -31.32 1.55 25.24
N LEU A 141 -31.59 0.62 26.17
CA LEU A 141 -30.69 -0.51 26.44
C LEU A 141 -30.47 -1.38 25.20
N GLN A 142 -31.53 -1.68 24.45
CA GLN A 142 -31.43 -2.42 23.19
C GLN A 142 -30.60 -1.65 22.13
N GLY A 143 -30.80 -0.33 22.05
CA GLY A 143 -29.98 0.53 21.19
C GLY A 143 -28.50 0.55 21.58
N LEU A 144 -28.19 0.52 22.88
CA LEU A 144 -26.82 0.45 23.39
C LEU A 144 -26.16 -0.90 23.11
N GLU A 145 -26.91 -2.01 23.20
CA GLU A 145 -26.43 -3.35 22.80
C GLU A 145 -26.03 -3.38 21.32
N PHE A 146 -26.86 -2.83 20.43
CA PHE A 146 -26.51 -2.66 19.02
C PHE A 146 -25.29 -1.73 18.83
N GLY A 147 -25.19 -0.69 19.66
CA GLY A 147 -24.05 0.21 19.70
C GLY A 147 -22.73 -0.54 19.98
N TYR A 148 -22.72 -1.47 20.93
CA TYR A 148 -21.54 -2.30 21.21
C TYR A 148 -21.09 -3.12 20.01
N GLU A 149 -22.04 -3.84 19.38
CA GLU A 149 -21.73 -4.66 18.21
C GLU A 149 -21.17 -3.80 17.06
N THR A 150 -21.68 -2.58 16.92
CA THR A 150 -21.20 -1.62 15.91
C THR A 150 -19.78 -1.15 16.20
N VAL A 151 -19.46 -0.84 17.47
CA VAL A 151 -18.10 -0.42 17.89
C VAL A 151 -17.11 -1.58 17.72
N GLU A 152 -17.49 -2.80 18.05
CA GLU A 152 -16.64 -4.00 17.89
C GLU A 152 -16.33 -4.27 16.40
N LYS A 153 -17.36 -4.26 15.54
CA LYS A 153 -17.19 -4.37 14.09
C LYS A 153 -16.32 -3.24 13.53
N GLY A 154 -16.55 -2.01 13.98
CA GLY A 154 -15.76 -0.84 13.59
C GLY A 154 -14.29 -0.98 13.96
N THR A 155 -14.02 -1.44 15.19
CA THR A 155 -12.65 -1.71 15.68
C THR A 155 -11.95 -2.75 14.80
N THR A 156 -12.63 -3.86 14.50
CA THR A 156 -12.08 -4.93 13.65
C THR A 156 -11.72 -4.41 12.25
N LEU A 157 -12.57 -3.56 11.65
CA LEU A 157 -12.31 -2.96 10.33
C LEU A 157 -11.13 -1.98 10.35
N ILE A 158 -10.99 -1.18 11.40
CA ILE A 158 -9.87 -0.26 11.58
C ILE A 158 -8.57 -1.04 11.73
N GLU A 159 -8.55 -2.10 12.54
CA GLU A 159 -7.38 -2.97 12.72
C GLU A 159 -6.97 -3.64 11.40
N ALA A 160 -7.91 -4.19 10.64
CA ALA A 160 -7.64 -4.77 9.33
C ALA A 160 -7.06 -3.73 8.36
N THR A 161 -7.54 -2.49 8.41
CA THR A 161 -6.99 -1.38 7.61
C THR A 161 -5.57 -1.01 8.05
N GLY A 162 -5.30 -1.00 9.36
CA GLY A 162 -3.95 -0.82 9.92
C GLY A 162 -2.97 -1.89 9.44
N GLN A 163 -3.37 -3.16 9.45
CA GLN A 163 -2.57 -4.25 8.88
C GLN A 163 -2.31 -4.05 7.38
N GLY A 164 -3.29 -3.53 6.65
CA GLY A 164 -3.13 -3.14 5.25
C GLY A 164 -2.00 -2.11 5.05
N PHE A 165 -1.94 -1.07 5.88
CA PHE A 165 -0.84 -0.10 5.85
C PHE A 165 0.51 -0.71 6.23
N GLN A 166 0.57 -1.61 7.22
CA GLN A 166 1.79 -2.33 7.56
C GLN A 166 2.31 -3.15 6.36
N HIS A 167 1.44 -3.89 5.68
CA HIS A 167 1.82 -4.62 4.46
C HIS A 167 2.30 -3.69 3.35
N ILE A 168 1.67 -2.54 3.15
CA ILE A 168 2.17 -1.55 2.17
C ILE A 168 3.60 -1.13 2.54
N ASN A 169 3.86 -0.77 3.80
CA ASN A 169 5.20 -0.39 4.25
C ASN A 169 6.26 -1.47 3.98
N GLU A 170 5.97 -2.74 4.27
CA GLU A 170 6.87 -3.86 3.96
C GLU A 170 7.16 -3.98 2.46
N ARG A 171 6.15 -3.76 1.61
CA ARG A 171 6.31 -3.78 0.15
C ARG A 171 7.14 -2.59 -0.33
N MET A 172 6.98 -1.43 0.29
CA MET A 172 7.76 -0.23 0.00
C MET A 172 9.24 -0.43 0.32
N GLU A 173 9.58 -1.03 1.47
CA GLU A 173 10.96 -1.36 1.81
C GLU A 173 11.61 -2.30 0.79
N LYS A 174 10.91 -3.36 0.39
CA LYS A 174 11.38 -4.28 -0.66
C LYS A 174 11.55 -3.57 -2.01
N GLY A 175 10.69 -2.62 -2.32
CA GLY A 175 10.79 -1.80 -3.52
C GLY A 175 12.02 -0.89 -3.51
N ILE A 176 12.32 -0.23 -2.39
CA ILE A 176 13.54 0.58 -2.22
C ILE A 176 14.80 -0.26 -2.45
N ILE A 177 14.88 -1.45 -1.85
CA ILE A 177 16.00 -2.39 -2.07
C ILE A 177 16.14 -2.77 -3.55
N THR A 178 15.02 -2.92 -4.25
CA THR A 178 15.02 -3.25 -5.69
C THR A 178 15.51 -2.06 -6.52
N ILE A 179 15.08 -0.85 -6.19
CA ILE A 179 15.53 0.39 -6.84
C ILE A 179 17.05 0.58 -6.63
N GLU A 180 17.57 0.32 -5.43
CA GLU A 180 19.02 0.37 -5.17
C GLU A 180 19.81 -0.65 -6.00
N LYS A 181 19.25 -1.84 -6.25
CA LYS A 181 19.84 -2.83 -7.17
C LYS A 181 19.85 -2.31 -8.61
N ILE A 182 18.74 -1.73 -9.07
CA ILE A 182 18.63 -1.15 -10.42
C ILE A 182 19.65 -0.01 -10.58
N SER A 183 19.75 0.89 -9.60
CA SER A 183 20.73 1.97 -9.59
C SER A 183 22.16 1.44 -9.77
N ARG A 184 22.55 0.42 -8.98
CA ARG A 184 23.86 -0.22 -9.13
C ARG A 184 24.08 -0.85 -10.50
N SER A 185 23.07 -1.49 -11.07
CA SER A 185 23.14 -2.05 -12.42
C SER A 185 23.34 -0.98 -13.49
N ILE A 186 22.66 0.18 -13.38
CA ILE A 186 22.84 1.31 -14.30
C ILE A 186 24.28 1.84 -14.20
N TYR A 187 24.81 2.03 -12.99
CA TYR A 187 26.21 2.44 -12.81
C TYR A 187 27.20 1.47 -13.44
N HIS A 188 26.99 0.16 -13.26
CA HIS A 188 27.85 -0.86 -13.87
C HIS A 188 27.75 -0.86 -15.41
N LEU A 189 26.55 -0.68 -15.98
CA LEU A 189 26.37 -0.55 -17.43
C LEU A 189 27.07 0.70 -17.99
N LYS A 190 27.05 1.80 -17.25
CA LYS A 190 27.76 3.04 -17.62
C LYS A 190 29.27 2.83 -17.67
N GLU A 191 29.83 2.13 -16.69
CA GLU A 191 31.26 1.76 -16.67
C GLU A 191 31.61 0.82 -17.85
N GLN A 192 30.80 -0.22 -18.08
CA GLN A 192 31.00 -1.12 -19.21
C GLN A 192 30.94 -0.40 -20.56
N ASN A 193 30.06 0.59 -20.72
CA ASN A 193 29.96 1.37 -21.95
C ASN A 193 31.27 2.12 -22.27
N VAL A 194 31.97 2.65 -21.26
CA VAL A 194 33.28 3.29 -21.42
C VAL A 194 34.31 2.30 -21.95
N HIS A 195 34.33 1.07 -21.43
CA HIS A 195 35.23 0.01 -21.93
C HIS A 195 34.90 -0.42 -23.36
N VAL A 196 33.62 -0.56 -23.69
CA VAL A 196 33.18 -0.87 -25.06
C VAL A 196 33.61 0.23 -26.02
N LYS A 197 33.42 1.50 -25.66
CA LYS A 197 33.89 2.65 -26.45
C LYS A 197 35.41 2.57 -26.71
N SER A 198 36.21 2.35 -25.67
CA SER A 198 37.66 2.20 -25.83
C SER A 198 38.05 1.04 -26.74
N THR A 199 37.29 -0.06 -26.72
CA THR A 199 37.58 -1.24 -27.55
C THR A 199 37.27 -0.95 -29.01
N PHE A 200 36.17 -0.24 -29.30
CA PHE A 200 35.84 0.23 -30.64
C PHE A 200 36.90 1.18 -31.20
N ASP A 201 37.41 2.12 -30.39
CA ASP A 201 38.48 3.02 -30.81
C ASP A 201 39.77 2.24 -31.18
N GLN A 202 40.11 1.19 -30.43
CA GLN A 202 41.23 0.31 -30.76
C GLN A 202 41.01 -0.49 -32.05
N VAL A 203 39.80 -1.00 -32.27
CA VAL A 203 39.44 -1.70 -33.51
C VAL A 203 39.57 -0.76 -34.70
N ALA A 204 39.08 0.48 -34.59
CA ALA A 204 39.20 1.48 -35.66
C ALA A 204 40.67 1.77 -36.00
N LEU A 205 41.53 1.96 -34.99
CA LEU A 205 42.98 2.14 -35.18
C LEU A 205 43.64 0.91 -35.83
N SER A 206 43.22 -0.30 -35.44
CA SER A 206 43.74 -1.54 -36.01
C SER A 206 43.33 -1.72 -37.46
N SER A 207 42.07 -1.42 -37.80
CA SER A 207 41.56 -1.42 -39.17
C SER A 207 42.32 -0.43 -40.06
N ASP A 208 42.61 0.77 -39.57
CA ASP A 208 43.42 1.75 -40.31
C ASP A 208 44.85 1.26 -40.59
N LYS A 209 45.51 0.70 -39.56
CA LYS A 209 46.83 0.04 -39.73
C LYS A 209 46.77 -1.11 -40.72
N MET A 210 45.70 -1.91 -40.71
CA MET A 210 45.52 -3.03 -41.64
C MET A 210 45.39 -2.54 -43.08
N THR A 211 44.60 -1.48 -43.33
CA THR A 211 44.49 -0.85 -44.65
C THR A 211 45.85 -0.38 -45.16
N ASN A 212 46.64 0.29 -44.31
CA ASN A 212 47.99 0.73 -44.66
C ASN A 212 48.93 -0.45 -44.97
N ARG A 213 48.90 -1.53 -44.17
CA ARG A 213 49.70 -2.74 -44.41
C ARG A 213 49.28 -3.45 -45.70
N THR A 214 47.98 -3.52 -45.99
CA THR A 214 47.48 -4.10 -47.25
C THR A 214 47.96 -3.30 -48.45
N SER A 215 47.96 -1.96 -48.36
CA SER A 215 48.50 -1.09 -49.40
C SER A 215 50.01 -1.32 -49.62
N GLN A 216 50.79 -1.43 -48.54
CA GLN A 216 52.22 -1.75 -48.62
C GLN A 216 52.47 -3.14 -49.24
N THR A 217 51.69 -4.15 -48.84
CA THR A 217 51.78 -5.49 -49.43
C THR A 217 51.48 -5.45 -50.93
N LEU A 218 50.46 -4.70 -51.37
CA LEU A 218 50.16 -4.54 -52.78
C LEU A 218 51.33 -3.91 -53.55
N GLN A 219 51.98 -2.91 -52.97
CA GLN A 219 53.17 -2.30 -53.56
C GLN A 219 54.34 -3.30 -53.66
N SER A 220 54.58 -4.10 -52.62
CA SER A 220 55.60 -5.16 -52.66
C SER A 220 55.30 -6.22 -53.73
N VAL A 221 54.03 -6.60 -53.89
CA VAL A 221 53.59 -7.52 -54.95
C VAL A 221 53.85 -6.92 -56.34
N GLN A 222 53.60 -5.62 -56.53
CA GLN A 222 53.92 -4.93 -57.79
C GLN A 222 55.43 -4.90 -58.09
N VAL A 223 56.27 -4.65 -57.09
CA VAL A 223 57.73 -4.70 -57.23
C VAL A 223 58.19 -6.12 -57.58
N GLN A 224 57.65 -7.13 -56.91
CA GLN A 224 57.96 -8.53 -57.17
C GLN A 224 57.59 -8.95 -58.60
N ASP A 225 56.45 -8.47 -59.12
CA ASP A 225 56.03 -8.73 -60.51
C ASP A 225 57.05 -8.17 -61.51
N SER A 226 57.53 -6.94 -61.30
CA SER A 226 58.57 -6.32 -62.12
C SER A 226 59.93 -7.05 -62.05
N GLU A 227 60.30 -7.57 -60.87
CA GLU A 227 61.49 -8.39 -60.71
C GLU A 227 61.38 -9.73 -61.46
N ILE A 228 60.20 -10.36 -61.42
CA ILE A 228 59.91 -11.59 -62.18
C ILE A 228 60.06 -11.33 -63.68
N GLU A 229 59.49 -10.24 -64.22
CA GLU A 229 59.69 -9.87 -65.63
C GLU A 229 61.18 -9.71 -65.99
N THR A 230 61.95 -9.10 -65.08
CA THR A 230 63.39 -8.91 -65.27
C THR A 230 64.14 -10.26 -65.27
N ILE A 231 63.76 -11.18 -64.38
CA ILE A 231 64.31 -12.53 -64.33
C ILE A 231 63.98 -13.28 -65.63
N LEU A 232 62.73 -13.21 -66.11
CA LEU A 232 62.33 -13.84 -67.37
C LEU A 232 63.18 -13.34 -68.55
N LYS A 233 63.40 -12.03 -68.66
CA LYS A 233 64.30 -11.44 -69.69
C LYS A 233 65.75 -11.93 -69.55
N ARG A 234 66.24 -12.11 -68.31
CA ARG A 234 67.60 -12.65 -68.08
C ARG A 234 67.70 -14.11 -68.47
N ILE A 235 66.66 -14.91 -68.20
CA ILE A 235 66.59 -16.32 -68.63
C ILE A 235 66.57 -16.40 -70.15
N GLU A 236 65.81 -15.55 -70.84
CA GLU A 236 65.78 -15.47 -72.31
C GLU A 236 67.17 -15.14 -72.88
N ASN A 237 67.83 -14.09 -72.35
CA ASN A 237 69.19 -13.75 -72.76
C ASN A 237 70.19 -14.89 -72.48
N LEU A 238 70.06 -15.57 -71.35
CA LEU A 238 70.91 -16.70 -71.01
C LEU A 238 70.70 -17.88 -71.97
N SER A 239 69.45 -18.14 -72.36
CA SER A 239 69.11 -19.14 -73.38
C SER A 239 69.75 -18.80 -74.72
N ASN A 240 69.57 -17.55 -75.19
CA ASN A 240 70.17 -17.08 -76.45
C ASN A 240 71.71 -17.20 -76.42
N ASN A 241 72.35 -16.82 -75.32
CA ASN A 241 73.80 -16.97 -75.16
C ASN A 241 74.24 -18.44 -75.16
N ALA A 242 73.44 -19.35 -74.59
CA ALA A 242 73.72 -20.78 -74.61
C ALA A 242 73.59 -21.37 -76.02
N ASP A 243 72.59 -20.94 -76.78
CA ASP A 243 72.39 -21.31 -78.19
C ASP A 243 73.55 -20.80 -79.07
N ASP A 244 73.97 -19.54 -78.89
CA ASP A 244 75.13 -18.97 -79.57
C ASP A 244 76.42 -19.74 -79.27
N LEU A 245 76.62 -20.10 -78.00
CA LEU A 245 77.77 -20.90 -77.58
C LEU A 245 77.75 -22.30 -78.21
N ALA A 246 76.57 -22.95 -78.25
CA ALA A 246 76.40 -24.24 -78.90
C ALA A 246 76.74 -24.17 -80.40
N PHE A 247 76.26 -23.13 -81.09
CA PHE A 247 76.57 -22.88 -82.50
C PHE A 247 78.08 -22.65 -82.73
N LEU A 248 78.75 -21.88 -81.87
CA LEU A 248 80.19 -21.65 -81.96
C LEU A 248 80.99 -22.95 -81.78
N VAL A 249 80.59 -23.82 -80.84
CA VAL A 249 81.22 -25.13 -80.62
C VAL A 249 81.03 -26.04 -81.83
N GLU A 250 79.83 -26.08 -82.41
CA GLU A 250 79.54 -26.86 -83.62
C GLU A 250 80.39 -26.39 -84.80
N LYS A 251 80.47 -25.07 -85.02
CA LYS A 251 81.32 -24.46 -86.05
C LYS A 251 82.80 -24.76 -85.85
N PHE A 252 83.28 -24.74 -84.60
CA PHE A 252 84.67 -25.07 -84.28
C PHE A 252 84.99 -26.54 -84.58
N ASN A 253 84.09 -27.47 -84.24
CA ASN A 253 84.23 -28.89 -84.57
C ASN A 253 84.25 -29.11 -86.10
N LEU A 254 83.34 -28.48 -86.84
CA LEU A 254 83.34 -28.53 -88.32
C LEU A 254 84.62 -27.96 -88.96
N MET A 255 85.23 -26.93 -88.35
CA MET A 255 86.53 -26.41 -88.80
C MET A 255 87.70 -27.33 -88.45
N LYS A 256 87.58 -28.11 -87.37
CA LYS A 256 88.57 -29.11 -86.99
C LYS A 256 88.54 -30.29 -87.97
N ASP A 257 87.36 -30.78 -88.32
CA ASP A 257 87.19 -31.88 -89.28
C ASP A 257 87.70 -31.49 -90.68
N LYS A 258 87.52 -30.22 -91.11
CA LYS A 258 88.08 -29.69 -92.36
C LYS A 258 89.62 -29.50 -92.37
N LYS A 259 90.29 -29.61 -91.23
CA LYS A 259 91.76 -29.58 -91.13
C LYS A 259 92.38 -30.97 -91.10
N GLU A 260 91.58 -32.02 -90.99
CA GLU A 260 92.01 -33.43 -90.94
C GLU A 260 91.78 -34.18 -92.29
N GLU A 261 91.26 -33.51 -93.33
CA GLU A 261 91.34 -33.92 -94.75
C GLU A 261 92.54 -33.29 -95.47
#